data_AF-F7KS45-F1
#
_entry.id   AF-F7KS45-F1
#
_cell.length_a   1.000
_cell.length_b   1.000
_cell.length_c   1.000
_cell.angle_alpha   90.00
_cell.angle_beta   90.00
_cell.angle_gamma   90.00
#
_symmetry.space_group_name_H-M   'P 1'
#
loop_
_entity.id
_entity.type
_entity.pdbx_description
1 polymer ?
#
loop_
_entity_poly.entity_id
_entity_poly.type
_entity_poly.pdbx_seq_one_letter_code
_entity_poly.pdbx_strand_id
1 'polypeptide(L)'
;MENATLPSAEMAQHIDMTRKQKEKLVTAIYFKDKKGKDFYTCTDGRIKSYNPQFIATSREQLIDKLYEYYFDNVLEDVYKNWVQHRSETKIVSGKTIEEDIGIWNRFIAGSEIATMQIVDIKPKDLMKLFQSWTGNGLITRKDFNNRKSVLNGIFRYAVLNEIITYNPITSLPCNDLKYKIPMAKKKAYTKEERSALLAYLKSLEPDAYILAIMLAFYGIFRIGEIKALSWDNTNENMITIQHQLVEERILQEDMTLSEPQRMKADH
;
A
#
# COMPACT_ATOMS: atom_id res chain seq x y z
N MET A 1 15.65 -9.36 34.89
CA MET A 1 15.20 -9.31 33.47
C MET A 1 16.45 -9.45 32.65
N GLU A 2 16.57 -10.49 31.83
CA GLU A 2 17.73 -10.68 30.98
C GLU A 2 17.60 -9.79 29.74
N ASN A 3 18.70 -9.12 29.35
CA ASN A 3 18.73 -8.39 28.10
C ASN A 3 18.72 -9.40 26.95
N ALA A 4 17.71 -9.33 26.09
CA ALA A 4 17.63 -10.09 24.84
C ALA A 4 18.60 -9.53 23.79
N THR A 5 19.91 -9.59 24.10
CA THR A 5 20.98 -9.30 23.15
C THR A 5 21.14 -10.51 22.24
N LEU A 6 21.01 -10.31 20.93
CA LEU A 6 21.22 -11.37 19.94
C LEU A 6 22.64 -11.95 20.10
N PRO A 7 22.83 -13.29 20.02
CA PRO A 7 24.14 -13.91 20.08
C PRO A 7 25.10 -13.33 19.03
N SER A 8 26.36 -13.11 19.43
CA SER A 8 27.39 -12.50 18.57
C SER A 8 27.54 -13.21 17.21
N ALA A 9 27.41 -14.53 17.19
CA ALA A 9 27.44 -15.33 15.96
C ALA A 9 26.26 -15.05 15.01
N GLU A 10 25.05 -14.87 15.55
CA GLU A 10 23.86 -14.55 14.74
C GLU A 10 23.95 -13.13 14.17
N MET A 11 24.44 -12.17 14.96
CA MET A 11 24.71 -10.81 14.47
C MET A 11 25.76 -10.80 13.35
N ALA A 12 26.85 -11.56 13.50
CA ALA A 12 27.89 -11.68 12.47
C ALA A 12 27.36 -12.33 11.17
N GLN A 13 26.55 -13.39 11.28
CA GLN A 13 25.89 -14.02 10.14
C GLN A 13 24.92 -13.06 9.43
N HIS A 14 24.14 -12.29 10.19
CA HIS A 14 23.21 -11.31 9.63
C HIS A 14 23.95 -10.19 8.87
N ILE A 15 25.06 -9.69 9.40
CA ILE A 15 25.89 -8.66 8.75
C ILE A 15 26.46 -9.18 7.41
N ASP A 16 27.01 -10.39 7.38
CA ASP A 16 27.57 -10.97 6.16
C ASP A 16 26.49 -11.26 5.09
N MET A 17 25.29 -11.69 5.51
CA MET A 17 24.15 -11.85 4.60
C MET A 17 23.72 -10.51 3.98
N THR A 18 23.52 -9.46 4.80
CA THR A 18 23.13 -8.13 4.32
C THR A 18 24.21 -7.51 3.42
N ARG A 19 25.50 -7.74 3.72
CA ARG A 19 26.61 -7.33 2.85
C ARG A 19 26.54 -7.98 1.46
N LYS A 20 26.33 -9.30 1.40
CA LYS A 20 26.19 -10.05 0.13
C LYS A 20 24.97 -9.60 -0.68
N GLN A 21 23.87 -9.24 -0.01
CA GLN A 21 22.66 -8.69 -0.65
C GLN A 21 22.94 -7.31 -1.28
N LYS A 22 23.53 -6.37 -0.52
CA LYS A 22 23.98 -5.06 -1.05
C LYS A 22 24.91 -5.21 -2.26
N GLU A 23 25.92 -6.08 -2.15
CA GLU A 23 26.90 -6.29 -3.22
C GLU A 23 26.25 -6.84 -4.49
N LYS A 24 25.33 -7.81 -4.37
CA LYS A 24 24.53 -8.34 -5.48
C LYS A 24 23.68 -7.26 -6.15
N LEU A 25 22.97 -6.45 -5.37
CA LEU A 25 22.09 -5.38 -5.88
C LEU A 25 22.87 -4.27 -6.61
N VAL A 26 23.93 -3.76 -5.99
CA VAL A 26 24.81 -2.76 -6.62
C VAL A 26 25.47 -3.34 -7.87
N THR A 27 25.96 -4.58 -7.82
CA THR A 27 26.61 -5.22 -8.98
C THR A 27 25.64 -5.35 -10.16
N ALA A 28 24.39 -5.75 -9.90
CA ALA A 28 23.36 -5.91 -10.93
C ALA A 28 23.01 -4.60 -11.66
N ILE A 29 22.95 -3.46 -10.94
CA ILE A 29 22.70 -2.15 -11.56
C ILE A 29 23.98 -1.57 -12.16
N TYR A 30 25.04 -1.40 -11.35
CA TYR A 30 26.24 -0.67 -11.74
C TYR A 30 26.98 -1.31 -12.92
N PHE A 31 26.96 -2.64 -13.07
CA PHE A 31 27.63 -3.36 -14.17
C PHE A 31 26.69 -3.84 -15.28
N LYS A 32 25.39 -3.50 -15.27
CA LYS A 32 24.41 -3.95 -16.28
C LYS A 32 24.93 -3.76 -17.71
N ASP A 33 25.22 -2.52 -18.06
CA ASP A 33 25.60 -2.10 -19.42
C ASP A 33 27.13 -1.89 -19.58
N LYS A 34 27.93 -2.33 -18.59
CA LYS A 34 29.40 -2.15 -18.58
C LYS A 34 30.14 -3.40 -19.03
N LYS A 35 31.18 -3.19 -19.86
CA LYS A 35 32.07 -4.26 -20.38
C LYS A 35 32.98 -4.85 -19.28
N GLY A 36 33.51 -4.01 -18.39
CA GLY A 36 34.17 -4.47 -17.17
C GLY A 36 33.13 -4.95 -16.15
N LYS A 37 33.46 -6.01 -15.39
CA LYS A 37 32.61 -6.60 -14.34
C LYS A 37 33.19 -6.47 -12.92
N ASP A 38 34.20 -5.63 -12.75
CA ASP A 38 34.72 -5.25 -11.43
C ASP A 38 35.15 -3.77 -11.40
N PHE A 39 35.44 -3.27 -10.19
CA PHE A 39 35.86 -1.91 -9.92
C PHE A 39 37.34 -1.68 -10.26
N TYR A 40 37.76 -0.41 -10.27
CA TYR A 40 39.16 -0.06 -10.52
C TYR A 40 39.95 -0.01 -9.22
N THR A 41 41.05 -0.76 -9.12
CA THR A 41 42.00 -0.66 -8.00
C THR A 41 43.06 0.38 -8.33
N CYS A 42 43.17 1.40 -7.47
CA CYS A 42 44.18 2.45 -7.54
C CYS A 42 45.57 1.93 -7.10
N THR A 43 46.63 2.64 -7.50
CA THR A 43 48.02 2.32 -7.15
C THR A 43 48.33 2.40 -5.65
N ASP A 44 47.46 3.04 -4.87
CA ASP A 44 47.50 3.14 -3.41
C ASP A 44 46.60 2.11 -2.70
N GLY A 45 46.07 1.11 -3.44
CA GLY A 45 45.20 0.06 -2.91
C GLY A 45 43.73 0.45 -2.70
N ARG A 46 43.35 1.73 -2.89
CA ARG A 46 41.94 2.15 -2.84
C ARG A 46 41.16 1.61 -4.03
N ILE A 47 39.85 1.48 -3.89
CA ILE A 47 38.96 0.97 -4.94
C ILE A 47 38.00 2.08 -5.40
N LYS A 48 37.82 2.19 -6.72
CA LYS A 48 37.15 3.29 -7.41
C LYS A 48 36.05 2.80 -8.36
N SER A 49 34.92 3.54 -8.39
CA SER A 49 33.91 3.46 -9.45
C SER A 49 34.09 4.56 -10.51
N TYR A 50 33.61 4.31 -11.73
CA TYR A 50 33.80 5.18 -12.90
C TYR A 50 32.67 6.20 -13.06
N ASN A 51 31.43 5.73 -13.14
CA ASN A 51 30.22 6.54 -13.20
C ASN A 51 29.07 5.78 -12.48
N PRO A 52 28.52 6.30 -11.36
CA PRO A 52 29.00 7.48 -10.63
C PRO A 52 30.44 7.28 -10.11
N GLN A 53 31.16 8.36 -9.81
CA GLN A 53 32.54 8.28 -9.33
C GLN A 53 32.62 8.38 -7.81
N PHE A 54 32.92 7.25 -7.17
CA PHE A 54 33.25 7.13 -5.75
C PHE A 54 34.61 6.45 -5.57
N ILE A 55 35.25 6.71 -4.43
CA ILE A 55 36.49 6.08 -3.99
C ILE A 55 36.33 5.66 -2.53
N ALA A 56 36.81 4.47 -2.18
CA ALA A 56 36.85 3.94 -0.81
C ALA A 56 38.10 3.08 -0.57
N THR A 57 38.37 2.72 0.70
CA THR A 57 39.54 1.90 1.05
C THR A 57 39.31 0.39 0.90
N SER A 58 38.06 -0.03 0.70
CA SER A 58 37.69 -1.43 0.45
C SER A 58 36.56 -1.53 -0.57
N ARG A 59 36.35 -2.74 -1.13
CA ARG A 59 35.22 -3.03 -2.04
C ARG A 59 33.89 -2.83 -1.33
N GLU A 60 33.81 -3.27 -0.08
CA GLU A 60 32.65 -3.15 0.81
C GLU A 60 32.22 -1.69 0.99
N GLN A 61 33.14 -0.79 1.36
CA GLN A 61 32.84 0.64 1.48
C GLN A 61 32.51 1.32 0.14
N LEU A 62 32.98 0.79 -0.99
CA LEU A 62 32.60 1.30 -2.31
C LEU A 62 31.19 0.83 -2.69
N ILE A 63 30.85 -0.43 -2.36
CA ILE A 63 29.50 -0.98 -2.47
C ILE A 63 28.53 -0.18 -1.61
N ASP A 64 28.88 0.17 -0.37
CA ASP A 64 28.02 1.00 0.48
C ASP A 64 27.74 2.38 -0.12
N LYS A 65 28.76 3.12 -0.57
CA LYS A 65 28.57 4.43 -1.23
C LYS A 65 27.76 4.35 -2.52
N LEU A 66 27.95 3.28 -3.29
CA LEU A 66 27.15 3.03 -4.48
C LEU A 66 25.72 2.61 -4.12
N TYR A 67 25.53 1.90 -3.00
CA TYR A 67 24.21 1.52 -2.51
C TYR A 67 23.43 2.76 -2.05
N GLU A 68 24.04 3.62 -1.24
CA GLU A 68 23.47 4.92 -0.84
C GLU A 68 23.11 5.78 -2.06
N TYR A 69 23.96 5.84 -3.09
CA TYR A 69 23.69 6.61 -4.31
C TYR A 69 22.58 6.03 -5.20
N TYR A 70 22.51 4.71 -5.36
CA TYR A 70 21.52 4.06 -6.24
C TYR A 70 20.20 3.70 -5.55
N PHE A 71 20.21 3.64 -4.22
CA PHE A 71 19.11 3.20 -3.38
C PHE A 71 18.98 4.14 -2.18
N ASP A 72 18.83 5.44 -2.47
CA ASP A 72 18.55 6.50 -1.49
C ASP A 72 17.11 6.37 -0.97
N ASN A 73 16.88 5.34 -0.14
CA ASN A 73 15.56 4.79 0.18
C ASN A 73 14.77 5.65 1.19
N VAL A 74 14.45 6.90 0.85
CA VAL A 74 13.43 7.65 1.58
C VAL A 74 12.07 6.94 1.50
N LEU A 75 11.28 7.00 2.57
CA LEU A 75 10.01 6.25 2.68
C LEU A 75 9.05 6.54 1.51
N GLU A 76 9.04 7.77 1.00
CA GLU A 76 8.25 8.16 -0.17
C GLU A 76 8.62 7.38 -1.44
N ASP A 77 9.90 7.18 -1.74
CA ASP A 77 10.30 6.48 -2.96
C ASP A 77 10.11 4.96 -2.84
N VAL A 78 10.27 4.41 -1.63
CA VAL A 78 9.86 3.03 -1.34
C VAL A 78 8.34 2.86 -1.43
N TYR A 79 7.55 3.89 -1.09
CA TYR A 79 6.10 3.92 -1.33
C TYR A 79 5.75 3.91 -2.82
N LYS A 80 6.41 4.72 -3.66
CA LYS A 80 6.22 4.75 -5.12
C LYS A 80 6.50 3.36 -5.71
N ASN A 81 7.64 2.78 -5.38
CA ASN A 81 8.04 1.43 -5.81
C ASN A 81 7.04 0.33 -5.36
N TRP A 82 6.53 0.42 -4.13
CA TRP A 82 5.51 -0.50 -3.61
C TRP A 82 4.16 -0.40 -4.35
N VAL A 83 3.71 0.82 -4.66
CA VAL A 83 2.48 1.07 -5.41
C VAL A 83 2.60 0.60 -6.86
N GLN A 84 3.72 0.91 -7.52
CA GLN A 84 4.01 0.45 -8.88
C GLN A 84 4.02 -1.08 -8.96
N HIS A 85 4.76 -1.74 -8.05
CA HIS A 85 4.79 -3.20 -7.95
C HIS A 85 3.40 -3.83 -7.77
N ARG A 86 2.50 -3.20 -6.98
CA ARG A 86 1.12 -3.66 -6.82
C ARG A 86 0.27 -3.50 -8.09
N SER A 87 0.51 -2.44 -8.86
CA SER A 87 -0.14 -2.19 -10.15
C SER A 87 0.26 -3.25 -11.18
N GLU A 88 1.56 -3.51 -11.32
CA GLU A 88 2.13 -4.49 -12.25
C GLU A 88 1.71 -5.93 -11.93
N THR A 89 1.81 -6.33 -10.66
CA THR A 89 1.55 -7.72 -10.23
C THR A 89 0.07 -8.06 -10.07
N LYS A 90 -0.81 -7.04 -10.00
CA LYS A 90 -2.27 -7.19 -9.81
C LYS A 90 -2.67 -8.06 -8.59
N ILE A 91 -1.82 -8.10 -7.56
CA ILE A 91 -2.07 -8.78 -6.26
C ILE A 91 -3.30 -8.19 -5.53
N VAL A 92 -3.74 -7.00 -5.93
CA VAL A 92 -4.90 -6.27 -5.42
C VAL A 92 -5.68 -5.64 -6.58
N SER A 93 -6.95 -5.29 -6.35
CA SER A 93 -7.71 -4.47 -7.30
C SER A 93 -7.17 -3.04 -7.37
N GLY A 94 -7.30 -2.40 -8.55
CA GLY A 94 -6.94 -0.99 -8.74
C GLY A 94 -7.66 -0.06 -7.75
N LYS A 95 -8.90 -0.40 -7.36
CA LYS A 95 -9.64 0.32 -6.30
C LYS A 95 -8.92 0.33 -4.94
N THR A 96 -8.27 -0.77 -4.58
CA THR A 96 -7.49 -0.85 -3.33
C THR A 96 -6.23 0.01 -3.42
N ILE A 97 -5.63 0.12 -4.61
CA ILE A 97 -4.49 1.00 -4.85
C ILE A 97 -4.92 2.47 -4.76
N GLU A 98 -6.05 2.86 -5.36
CA GLU A 98 -6.62 4.22 -5.22
C GLU A 98 -6.89 4.60 -3.76
N GLU A 99 -7.48 3.70 -2.97
CA GLU A 99 -7.74 3.95 -1.54
C GLU A 99 -6.44 4.13 -0.74
N ASP A 100 -5.40 3.33 -1.01
CA ASP A 100 -4.11 3.41 -0.31
C ASP A 100 -3.27 4.64 -0.73
N ILE A 101 -3.25 5.01 -2.01
CA ILE A 101 -2.69 6.29 -2.49
C ILE A 101 -3.41 7.46 -1.82
N GLY A 102 -4.75 7.39 -1.77
CA GLY A 102 -5.58 8.38 -1.09
C GLY A 102 -5.30 8.45 0.42
N ILE A 103 -4.86 7.37 1.07
CA ILE A 103 -4.43 7.37 2.48
C ILE A 103 -3.02 7.98 2.62
N TRP A 104 -2.08 7.62 1.75
CA TRP A 104 -0.73 8.19 1.73
C TRP A 104 -0.76 9.72 1.58
N ASN A 105 -1.42 10.21 0.52
CA ASN A 105 -1.49 11.64 0.20
C ASN A 105 -2.14 12.48 1.32
N ARG A 106 -3.13 11.93 2.05
CA ARG A 106 -3.85 12.67 3.12
C ARG A 106 -3.20 12.58 4.50
N PHE A 107 -2.46 11.53 4.81
CA PHE A 107 -2.08 11.22 6.20
C PHE A 107 -0.61 10.86 6.42
N ILE A 108 0.18 10.61 5.37
CA ILE A 108 1.57 10.16 5.47
C ILE A 108 2.53 11.10 4.72
N ALA A 109 2.20 11.51 3.49
CA ALA A 109 3.08 12.31 2.63
C ALA A 109 3.59 13.60 3.30
N GLY A 110 2.70 14.34 3.99
CA GLY A 110 3.04 15.55 4.73
C GLY A 110 3.61 15.33 6.14
N SER A 111 4.16 14.15 6.45
CA SER A 111 4.72 13.83 7.77
C SER A 111 6.25 13.67 7.73
N GLU A 112 6.91 13.96 8.86
CA GLU A 112 8.37 13.91 9.00
C GLU A 112 8.99 12.60 8.49
N ILE A 113 8.29 11.46 8.62
CA ILE A 113 8.82 10.15 8.22
C ILE A 113 8.79 9.91 6.70
N ALA A 114 8.05 10.69 5.91
CA ALA A 114 7.96 10.49 4.46
C ALA A 114 9.30 10.75 3.76
N THR A 115 10.02 11.78 4.22
CA THR A 115 11.35 12.17 3.73
C THR A 115 12.50 11.55 4.55
N MET A 116 12.21 10.66 5.51
CA MET A 116 13.24 9.92 6.23
C MET A 116 13.69 8.71 5.44
N GLN A 117 15.00 8.41 5.51
CA GLN A 117 15.55 7.11 5.12
C GLN A 117 14.83 5.98 5.85
N ILE A 118 14.29 5.01 5.11
CA ILE A 118 13.44 3.96 5.66
C ILE A 118 14.15 3.08 6.70
N VAL A 119 15.48 2.94 6.57
CA VAL A 119 16.35 2.24 7.53
C VAL A 119 16.51 2.99 8.86
N ASP A 120 16.33 4.32 8.87
CA ASP A 120 16.47 5.15 10.06
C ASP A 120 15.16 5.37 10.83
N ILE A 121 14.00 5.06 10.23
CA ILE A 121 12.69 5.20 10.87
C ILE A 121 12.57 4.17 12.00
N LYS A 122 12.66 4.64 13.24
CA LYS A 122 12.61 3.80 14.43
C LYS A 122 11.17 3.73 14.99
N PRO A 123 10.84 2.72 15.82
CA PRO A 123 9.52 2.57 16.43
C PRO A 123 8.99 3.84 17.13
N LYS A 124 9.88 4.66 17.72
CA LYS A 124 9.54 5.96 18.32
C LYS A 124 8.93 6.97 17.33
N ASP A 125 9.41 7.00 16.09
CA ASP A 125 9.04 7.99 15.09
C ASP A 125 7.68 7.63 14.47
N LEU A 126 7.45 6.34 14.26
CA LEU A 126 6.12 5.79 13.93
C LEU A 126 5.11 5.99 15.06
N MET A 127 5.52 5.82 16.32
CA MET A 127 4.64 6.08 17.47
C MET A 127 4.25 7.57 17.56
N LYS A 128 5.18 8.50 17.30
CA LYS A 128 4.89 9.95 17.20
C LYS A 128 3.83 10.24 16.13
N LEU A 129 3.92 9.63 14.96
CA LEU A 129 2.91 9.75 13.90
C LEU A 129 1.57 9.12 14.28
N PHE A 130 1.58 7.93 14.90
CA PHE A 130 0.36 7.27 15.34
C PHE A 130 -0.37 8.09 16.42
N GLN A 131 0.38 8.72 17.33
CA GLN A 131 -0.14 9.62 18.34
C GLN A 131 -0.72 10.91 17.75
N SER A 132 -0.12 11.50 16.70
CA SER A 132 -0.70 12.68 16.04
C SER A 132 -2.00 12.36 15.30
N TRP A 133 -2.14 11.16 14.73
CA TRP A 133 -3.40 10.68 14.17
C TRP A 133 -4.47 10.39 15.23
N THR A 134 -4.12 9.74 16.34
CA THR A 134 -5.12 9.31 17.34
C THR A 134 -5.51 10.41 18.33
N GLY A 135 -4.57 11.27 18.72
CA GLY A 135 -4.77 12.28 19.77
C GLY A 135 -5.45 11.71 21.03
N ASN A 136 -6.38 12.47 21.61
CA ASN A 136 -7.23 11.99 22.70
C ASN A 136 -8.53 11.31 22.18
N GLY A 137 -8.41 10.43 21.17
CA GLY A 137 -9.54 9.72 20.57
C GLY A 137 -10.21 10.47 19.39
N LEU A 138 -9.42 11.08 18.51
CA LEU A 138 -9.89 11.78 17.31
C LEU A 138 -10.49 10.82 16.26
N ILE A 139 -9.82 9.68 16.04
CA ILE A 139 -10.16 8.71 14.97
C ILE A 139 -10.58 7.34 15.52
N THR A 140 -11.33 6.60 14.69
CA THR A 140 -11.86 5.28 15.07
C THR A 140 -10.82 4.17 14.93
N ARG A 141 -11.12 3.02 15.55
CA ARG A 141 -10.34 1.78 15.41
C ARG A 141 -10.11 1.34 13.97
N LYS A 142 -11.09 1.56 13.09
CA LYS A 142 -10.99 1.19 11.67
C LYS A 142 -10.11 2.17 10.90
N ASP A 143 -10.35 3.48 11.07
CA ASP A 143 -9.58 4.54 10.38
C ASP A 143 -8.07 4.42 10.65
N PHE A 144 -7.68 4.27 11.92
CA PHE A 144 -6.27 4.01 12.25
C PHE A 144 -5.72 2.74 11.60
N ASN A 145 -6.46 1.63 11.61
CA ASN A 145 -5.99 0.38 11.01
C ASN A 145 -5.79 0.52 9.49
N ASN A 146 -6.66 1.25 8.80
CA ASN A 146 -6.49 1.58 7.38
C ASN A 146 -5.22 2.43 7.11
N ARG A 147 -4.92 3.42 7.96
CA ARG A 147 -3.68 4.21 7.84
C ARG A 147 -2.44 3.37 8.14
N LYS A 148 -2.52 2.53 9.18
CA LYS A 148 -1.46 1.60 9.58
C LYS A 148 -1.19 0.54 8.49
N SER A 149 -2.21 0.06 7.77
CA SER A 149 -2.03 -0.96 6.73
C SER A 149 -1.21 -0.46 5.53
N VAL A 150 -1.32 0.82 5.16
CA VAL A 150 -0.49 1.43 4.11
C VAL A 150 0.98 1.40 4.49
N LEU A 151 1.35 2.01 5.63
CA LEU A 151 2.74 1.98 6.12
C LEU A 151 3.25 0.55 6.27
N ASN A 152 2.45 -0.35 6.86
CA ASN A 152 2.82 -1.75 7.04
C ASN A 152 2.94 -2.51 5.70
N GLY A 153 2.29 -2.06 4.63
CA GLY A 153 2.51 -2.55 3.27
C GLY A 153 3.88 -2.13 2.74
N ILE A 154 4.21 -0.83 2.85
CA ILE A 154 5.49 -0.26 2.41
C ILE A 154 6.67 -0.90 3.18
N PHE A 155 6.60 -0.99 4.51
CA PHE A 155 7.64 -1.64 5.31
C PHE A 155 7.74 -3.16 5.07
N ARG A 156 6.65 -3.85 4.69
CA ARG A 156 6.73 -5.26 4.25
C ARG A 156 7.40 -5.39 2.89
N TYR A 157 7.08 -4.51 1.94
CA TYR A 157 7.73 -4.47 0.64
C TYR A 157 9.23 -4.17 0.76
N ALA A 158 9.62 -3.25 1.66
CA ALA A 158 11.01 -2.96 1.97
C ALA A 158 11.77 -4.19 2.53
N VAL A 159 11.15 -4.98 3.41
CA VAL A 159 11.73 -6.24 3.90
C VAL A 159 11.84 -7.28 2.77
N LEU A 160 10.79 -7.44 1.95
CA LEU A 160 10.76 -8.42 0.86
C LEU A 160 11.77 -8.11 -0.28
N ASN A 161 12.18 -6.84 -0.43
CA ASN A 161 13.19 -6.40 -1.39
C ASN A 161 14.56 -6.14 -0.72
N GLU A 162 14.78 -6.65 0.50
CA GLU A 162 16.07 -6.60 1.21
C GLU A 162 16.59 -5.18 1.52
N ILE A 163 15.71 -4.15 1.45
CA ILE A 163 16.01 -2.73 1.74
C ILE A 163 16.17 -2.50 3.26
N ILE A 164 15.38 -3.21 4.07
CA ILE A 164 15.49 -3.22 5.54
C ILE A 164 15.39 -4.65 6.06
N THR A 165 15.99 -4.91 7.21
CA THR A 165 16.08 -6.26 7.79
C THR A 165 14.84 -6.65 8.61
N TYR A 166 14.07 -5.66 9.09
CA TYR A 166 12.86 -5.88 9.89
C TYR A 166 11.81 -4.79 9.61
N ASN A 167 10.54 -5.11 9.83
CA ASN A 167 9.44 -4.14 9.75
C ASN A 167 9.21 -3.53 11.16
N PRO A 168 9.50 -2.24 11.40
CA PRO A 168 9.39 -1.62 12.72
C PRO A 168 7.96 -1.46 13.25
N ILE A 169 6.92 -1.79 12.47
CA ILE A 169 5.52 -1.70 12.89
C ILE A 169 5.06 -2.93 13.70
N THR A 170 5.77 -4.06 13.62
CA THR A 170 5.40 -5.31 14.30
C THR A 170 5.54 -5.23 15.83
N SER A 171 6.50 -4.44 16.33
CA SER A 171 6.79 -4.27 17.75
C SER A 171 6.03 -3.13 18.43
N LEU A 172 5.19 -2.39 17.69
CA LEU A 172 4.50 -1.20 18.23
C LEU A 172 3.29 -1.58 19.10
N PRO A 173 3.23 -1.17 20.39
CA PRO A 173 2.09 -1.42 21.29
C PRO A 173 0.90 -0.54 20.91
N CYS A 174 0.27 -0.86 19.79
CA CYS A 174 -0.81 -0.04 19.24
C CYS A 174 -2.06 -0.06 20.12
N ASN A 175 -2.26 -1.08 20.96
CA ASN A 175 -3.46 -1.23 21.78
C ASN A 175 -3.62 -0.11 22.83
N ASP A 176 -2.53 0.55 23.22
CA ASP A 176 -2.52 1.54 24.31
C ASP A 176 -2.87 2.97 23.85
N LEU A 177 -2.91 3.20 22.53
CA LEU A 177 -3.34 4.46 21.93
C LEU A 177 -4.83 4.71 22.19
N LYS A 178 -5.28 5.96 22.26
CA LYS A 178 -6.70 6.27 22.52
C LYS A 178 -7.56 6.18 21.25
N TYR A 179 -8.83 5.81 21.40
CA TYR A 179 -9.73 5.51 20.29
C TYR A 179 -11.07 6.23 20.37
N LYS A 180 -11.53 6.78 19.24
CA LYS A 180 -12.91 7.20 19.10
C LYS A 180 -13.83 5.99 19.08
N ILE A 181 -14.69 5.89 20.08
CA ILE A 181 -15.76 4.88 20.13
C ILE A 181 -16.72 5.16 18.96
N PRO A 182 -17.00 4.19 18.06
CA PRO A 182 -17.97 4.38 17.00
C PRO A 182 -19.39 4.52 17.56
N MET A 183 -20.13 5.55 17.15
CA MET A 183 -21.57 5.61 17.42
C MET A 183 -22.28 4.51 16.62
N ALA A 184 -23.02 3.65 17.30
CA ALA A 184 -23.79 2.57 16.68
C ALA A 184 -24.98 3.14 15.90
N LYS A 185 -24.79 3.40 14.60
CA LYS A 185 -25.89 3.74 13.69
C LYS A 185 -26.62 2.46 13.26
N LYS A 186 -27.91 2.35 13.58
CA LYS A 186 -28.81 1.33 13.00
C LYS A 186 -28.90 1.61 11.49
N LYS A 187 -28.50 0.64 10.66
CA LYS A 187 -28.41 0.79 9.18
C LYS A 187 -29.48 0.02 8.40
N ALA A 188 -30.20 -0.90 9.06
CA ALA A 188 -31.22 -1.72 8.42
C ALA A 188 -32.60 -1.08 8.59
N TYR A 189 -33.31 -0.91 7.48
CA TYR A 189 -34.71 -0.50 7.47
C TYR A 189 -35.60 -1.50 8.20
N THR A 190 -36.65 -1.03 8.87
CA THR A 190 -37.72 -1.89 9.38
C THR A 190 -38.65 -2.36 8.26
N LYS A 191 -39.60 -3.26 8.57
CA LYS A 191 -40.61 -3.71 7.60
C LYS A 191 -41.54 -2.57 7.21
N GLU A 192 -41.85 -1.71 8.18
CA GLU A 192 -42.72 -0.55 8.07
C GLU A 192 -42.06 0.53 7.21
N GLU A 193 -40.79 0.86 7.49
CA GLU A 193 -39.99 1.80 6.67
C GLU A 193 -39.85 1.32 5.22
N ARG A 194 -39.52 0.03 4.99
CA ARG A 194 -39.48 -0.58 3.65
C ARG A 194 -40.83 -0.50 2.94
N SER A 195 -41.93 -0.72 3.66
CA SER A 195 -43.29 -0.72 3.08
C SER A 195 -43.74 0.69 2.71
N ALA A 196 -43.50 1.67 3.58
CA ALA A 196 -43.79 3.08 3.30
C ALA A 196 -42.98 3.62 2.12
N LEU A 197 -41.68 3.28 2.05
CA LEU A 197 -40.81 3.70 0.94
C LEU A 197 -41.19 3.03 -0.38
N LEU A 198 -41.54 1.74 -0.39
CA LEU A 198 -42.07 1.05 -1.57
C LEU A 198 -43.44 1.60 -2.01
N ALA A 199 -44.29 2.03 -1.09
CA ALA A 199 -45.57 2.67 -1.42
C ALA A 199 -45.35 4.06 -2.06
N TYR A 200 -44.42 4.86 -1.50
CA TYR A 200 -44.02 6.15 -2.07
C TYR A 200 -43.42 6.00 -3.48
N LEU A 201 -42.45 5.11 -3.67
CA LEU A 201 -41.83 4.86 -4.98
C LEU A 201 -42.84 4.44 -6.06
N LYS A 202 -43.88 3.68 -5.69
CA LYS A 202 -44.98 3.30 -6.59
C LYS A 202 -45.96 4.43 -6.95
N SER A 203 -45.88 5.57 -6.27
CA SER A 203 -46.69 6.77 -6.57
C SER A 203 -45.98 7.78 -7.48
N LEU A 204 -44.70 7.54 -7.78
CA LEU A 204 -43.90 8.35 -8.70
C LEU A 204 -44.00 7.82 -10.14
N GLU A 205 -43.71 8.68 -11.12
CA GLU A 205 -43.55 8.27 -12.51
C GLU A 205 -42.35 7.30 -12.65
N PRO A 206 -42.49 6.11 -13.25
CA PRO A 206 -41.42 5.12 -13.26
C PRO A 206 -40.20 5.52 -14.10
N ASP A 207 -39.08 5.84 -13.45
CA ASP A 207 -37.78 6.01 -14.08
C ASP A 207 -36.82 4.85 -13.74
N ALA A 208 -35.64 4.85 -14.37
CA ALA A 208 -34.63 3.81 -14.15
C ALA A 208 -34.11 3.76 -12.70
N TYR A 209 -34.08 4.89 -11.98
CA TYR A 209 -33.64 4.93 -10.58
C TYR A 209 -34.70 4.38 -9.63
N ILE A 210 -35.96 4.77 -9.80
CA ILE A 210 -37.12 4.29 -9.02
C ILE A 210 -37.24 2.78 -9.18
N LEU A 211 -37.19 2.26 -10.41
CA LEU A 211 -37.24 0.83 -10.68
C LEU A 211 -36.03 0.08 -10.09
N ALA A 212 -34.81 0.62 -10.21
CA ALA A 212 -33.61 0.04 -9.61
C ALA A 212 -33.65 0.03 -8.07
N ILE A 213 -34.16 1.08 -7.43
CA ILE A 213 -34.33 1.16 -5.97
C ILE A 213 -35.41 0.18 -5.51
N MET A 214 -36.53 0.08 -6.22
CA MET A 214 -37.57 -0.93 -5.94
C MET A 214 -37.01 -2.36 -6.05
N LEU A 215 -36.24 -2.66 -7.11
CA LEU A 215 -35.58 -3.96 -7.28
C LEU A 215 -34.58 -4.26 -6.15
N ALA A 216 -33.79 -3.26 -5.73
CA ALA A 216 -32.89 -3.37 -4.57
C ALA A 216 -33.64 -3.64 -3.25
N PHE A 217 -34.89 -3.17 -3.13
CA PHE A 217 -35.77 -3.48 -2.00
C PHE A 217 -36.52 -4.81 -2.15
N TYR A 218 -36.52 -5.47 -3.30
CA TYR A 218 -37.13 -6.80 -3.49
C TYR A 218 -36.12 -7.95 -3.39
N GLY A 219 -34.89 -7.78 -3.90
CA GLY A 219 -33.80 -8.76 -3.78
C GLY A 219 -32.74 -8.42 -2.73
N ILE A 220 -31.54 -8.99 -2.89
CA ILE A 220 -30.36 -8.74 -2.05
C ILE A 220 -29.15 -8.46 -2.99
N PHE A 221 -29.30 -7.46 -3.85
CA PHE A 221 -28.30 -7.10 -4.86
C PHE A 221 -27.36 -6.00 -4.38
N ARG A 222 -26.10 -6.02 -4.82
CA ARG A 222 -25.18 -4.87 -4.71
C ARG A 222 -25.47 -3.88 -5.84
N ILE A 223 -25.22 -2.59 -5.60
CA ILE A 223 -25.47 -1.54 -6.59
C ILE A 223 -24.66 -1.71 -7.91
N GLY A 224 -23.50 -2.35 -7.85
CA GLY A 224 -22.70 -2.69 -9.04
C GLY A 224 -23.37 -3.77 -9.90
N GLU A 225 -23.99 -4.77 -9.28
CA GLU A 225 -24.71 -5.85 -9.97
C GLU A 225 -25.95 -5.30 -10.69
N ILE A 226 -26.77 -4.49 -9.99
CA ILE A 226 -27.94 -3.82 -10.57
C ILE A 226 -27.54 -2.99 -11.80
N LYS A 227 -26.42 -2.25 -11.72
CA LYS A 227 -25.89 -1.43 -12.82
C LYS A 227 -25.34 -2.24 -14.01
N ALA A 228 -25.06 -3.53 -13.84
CA ALA A 228 -24.52 -4.39 -14.89
C ALA A 228 -25.53 -5.38 -15.46
N LEU A 229 -26.77 -5.41 -14.95
CA LEU A 229 -27.88 -6.20 -15.49
C LEU A 229 -28.00 -6.03 -17.02
N SER A 230 -28.34 -7.12 -17.67
CA SER A 230 -28.64 -7.20 -19.10
C SER A 230 -29.83 -8.11 -19.30
N TRP A 231 -30.64 -7.83 -20.32
CA TRP A 231 -31.77 -8.68 -20.68
C TRP A 231 -31.27 -10.05 -21.15
N ASP A 232 -31.84 -11.09 -20.56
CA ASP A 232 -31.71 -12.48 -20.98
C ASP A 232 -33.11 -12.97 -21.37
N ASN A 233 -33.31 -13.23 -22.66
CA ASN A 233 -34.61 -13.61 -23.20
C ASN A 233 -34.87 -15.13 -23.12
N THR A 234 -34.01 -15.90 -22.44
CA THR A 234 -34.17 -17.36 -22.33
C THR A 234 -35.12 -17.80 -21.21
N ASN A 235 -35.34 -16.98 -20.18
CA ASN A 235 -36.26 -17.29 -19.08
C ASN A 235 -36.81 -16.02 -18.39
N GLU A 236 -38.02 -15.61 -18.76
CA GLU A 236 -38.70 -14.39 -18.25
C GLU A 236 -38.89 -14.35 -16.73
N ASN A 237 -38.83 -15.50 -16.04
CA ASN A 237 -39.02 -15.60 -14.59
C ASN A 237 -37.69 -15.70 -13.79
N MET A 238 -36.53 -15.48 -14.43
CA MET A 238 -35.22 -15.60 -13.78
C MET A 238 -34.35 -14.35 -14.01
N ILE A 239 -33.75 -13.84 -12.94
CA ILE A 239 -32.74 -12.76 -13.00
C ILE A 239 -31.37 -13.37 -12.68
N THR A 240 -30.52 -13.47 -13.69
CA THR A 240 -29.17 -14.04 -13.57
C THR A 240 -28.15 -12.94 -13.27
N ILE A 241 -27.45 -13.03 -12.14
CA ILE A 241 -26.38 -12.09 -11.76
C ILE A 241 -25.02 -12.71 -12.11
N GLN A 242 -24.37 -12.17 -13.14
CA GLN A 242 -23.07 -12.65 -13.65
C GLN A 242 -21.95 -11.60 -13.56
N HIS A 243 -22.32 -10.31 -13.51
CA HIS A 243 -21.42 -9.19 -13.70
C HIS A 243 -21.74 -8.07 -12.70
N GLN A 244 -20.74 -7.23 -12.41
CA GLN A 244 -20.88 -5.97 -11.68
C GLN A 244 -20.24 -4.82 -12.47
N LEU A 245 -20.86 -3.64 -12.45
CA LEU A 245 -20.30 -2.44 -13.07
C LEU A 245 -19.35 -1.78 -12.07
N VAL A 246 -18.06 -1.83 -12.36
CA VAL A 246 -17.00 -1.22 -11.56
C VAL A 246 -16.48 0.05 -12.21
N GLU A 247 -15.96 0.96 -11.39
CA GLU A 247 -15.22 2.15 -11.80
C GLU A 247 -13.77 1.95 -11.36
N GLU A 248 -12.87 1.80 -12.32
CA GLU A 248 -11.43 1.64 -12.09
C GLU A 248 -10.65 2.87 -12.57
N ARG A 249 -9.46 3.07 -12.00
CA ARG A 249 -8.47 4.04 -12.50
C ARG A 249 -7.15 3.32 -12.73
N ILE A 250 -6.46 3.70 -13.80
CA ILE A 250 -5.14 3.18 -14.14
C ILE A 250 -4.08 4.07 -13.49
N LEU A 251 -3.06 3.47 -12.87
CA LEU A 251 -1.88 4.19 -12.37
C LEU A 251 -1.01 4.64 -13.54
N GLN A 252 -0.64 5.92 -13.56
CA GLN A 252 0.25 6.51 -14.56
C GLN A 252 1.70 6.57 -14.04
N GLU A 253 2.67 6.73 -14.96
CA GLU A 253 4.10 6.78 -14.65
C GLU A 253 4.48 7.92 -13.68
N ASP A 254 3.69 9.00 -13.65
CA ASP A 254 3.85 10.15 -12.76
C ASP A 254 3.19 9.95 -11.37
N MET A 255 2.80 8.71 -11.03
CA MET A 255 2.07 8.32 -9.82
C MET A 255 0.65 8.91 -9.68
N THR A 256 0.12 9.56 -10.71
CA THR A 256 -1.30 9.96 -10.74
C THR A 256 -2.20 8.80 -11.17
N LEU A 257 -3.51 9.00 -11.05
CA LEU A 257 -4.53 8.05 -11.46
C LEU A 257 -5.33 8.63 -12.62
N SER A 258 -5.63 7.80 -13.62
CA SER A 258 -6.44 8.18 -14.78
C SER A 258 -7.84 8.68 -14.39
N GLU A 259 -8.54 9.32 -15.33
CA GLU A 259 -9.99 9.45 -15.24
C GLU A 259 -10.67 8.08 -15.07
N PRO A 260 -11.81 8.00 -14.36
CA PRO A 260 -12.41 6.73 -13.97
C PRO A 260 -13.08 6.05 -15.17
N GLN A 261 -12.61 4.85 -15.49
CA GLN A 261 -13.13 4.03 -16.57
C GLN A 261 -14.19 3.07 -16.02
N ARG A 262 -15.32 2.97 -16.72
CA ARG A 262 -16.40 2.03 -16.38
C ARG A 262 -16.25 0.75 -17.16
N MET A 263 -16.21 -0.38 -16.46
CA MET A 263 -16.19 -1.70 -17.07
C MET A 263 -17.15 -2.64 -16.35
N LYS A 264 -17.69 -3.63 -17.09
CA LYS A 264 -18.26 -4.81 -16.46
C LYS A 264 -17.10 -5.69 -16.01
N ALA A 265 -17.12 -6.09 -14.75
CA ALA A 265 -16.25 -7.12 -14.22
C ALA A 265 -17.11 -8.34 -13.86
N ASP A 266 -16.60 -9.52 -14.18
CA ASP A 266 -17.22 -10.80 -13.88
C ASP A 266 -17.16 -11.09 -12.36
N HIS A 267 -17.84 -12.14 -11.90
CA HIS A 267 -17.87 -12.56 -10.49
C HIS A 267 -16.83 -13.62 -10.12
#